data_AF-A0A1C5ICT0-F1
#
_entry.id   AF-A0A1C5ICT0-F1
#
_cell.length_a   1.000
_cell.length_b   1.000
_cell.length_c   1.000
_cell.angle_alpha   90.00
_cell.angle_beta   90.00
_cell.angle_gamma   90.00
#
_symmetry.space_group_name_H-M   'P 1'
#
loop_
_entity.id
_entity.type
_entity.pdbx_description
1 polymer ?
#
loop_
_entity_poly.entity_id
_entity_poly.type
_entity_poly.pdbx_seq_one_letter_code
_entity_poly.pdbx_strand_id
1 'polypeptide(L)'
;MSAEALVERILALPDVAQVVADETSGVPETHWGDRFFFVGPDRRRPFATIVYHDTPGFDEDSRLDRPGVFRLNVELGRAEFQRRFGYPPAELPDRRSEVDFSRVDEIQPHPAYGLHGWACVLNPGVGRLPEVDRLLDHAYRRALARHQRALDRESR
;
A
#
# COMPACT_ATOMS: atom_id res chain seq x y z
N MET A 1 -12.36 -10.65 -3.44
CA MET A 1 -12.79 -9.28 -3.80
C MET A 1 -11.95 -8.83 -4.97
N SER A 2 -12.47 -8.02 -5.88
CA SER A 2 -11.68 -7.53 -7.02
C SER A 2 -10.85 -6.29 -6.66
N ALA A 3 -9.87 -5.96 -7.49
CA ALA A 3 -9.11 -4.73 -7.37
C ALA A 3 -10.00 -3.50 -7.57
N GLU A 4 -10.97 -3.57 -8.49
CA GLU A 4 -11.93 -2.51 -8.78
C GLU A 4 -12.79 -2.18 -7.55
N ALA A 5 -13.26 -3.21 -6.84
CA ALA A 5 -14.02 -3.00 -5.61
C ALA A 5 -13.17 -2.23 -4.58
N LEU A 6 -11.90 -2.58 -4.40
CA LEU A 6 -10.98 -1.84 -3.52
C LEU A 6 -10.77 -0.40 -3.98
N VAL A 7 -10.61 -0.16 -5.28
CA VAL A 7 -10.49 1.19 -5.85
C VAL A 7 -11.70 2.03 -5.46
N GLU A 8 -12.91 1.50 -5.63
CA GLU A 8 -14.15 2.18 -5.25
C GLU A 8 -14.18 2.51 -3.75
N ARG A 9 -13.74 1.57 -2.89
CA ARG A 9 -13.67 1.84 -1.43
C ARG A 9 -12.71 2.97 -1.10
N ILE A 10 -11.54 2.99 -1.74
CA ILE A 10 -10.50 3.99 -1.48
C ILE A 10 -10.94 5.36 -2.00
N LEU A 11 -11.56 5.41 -3.18
CA LEU A 11 -12.09 6.65 -3.77
C LEU A 11 -13.33 7.20 -3.05
N ALA A 12 -14.02 6.38 -2.25
CA ALA A 12 -15.10 6.84 -1.38
C ALA A 12 -14.60 7.66 -0.18
N LEU A 13 -13.30 7.62 0.13
CA LEU A 13 -12.70 8.48 1.15
C LEU A 13 -12.60 9.93 0.66
N PRO A 14 -12.84 10.94 1.51
CA PRO A 14 -12.80 12.34 1.11
C PRO A 14 -11.40 12.77 0.61
N ASP A 15 -11.36 13.64 -0.40
CA ASP A 15 -10.14 14.28 -0.90
C ASP A 15 -9.05 13.31 -1.38
N VAL A 16 -9.44 12.09 -1.79
CA VAL A 16 -8.53 11.11 -2.38
C VAL A 16 -8.45 11.29 -3.89
N ALA A 17 -7.23 11.41 -4.40
CA ALA A 17 -6.92 11.37 -5.82
C ALA A 17 -6.28 10.03 -6.20
N GLN A 18 -6.68 9.47 -7.33
CA GLN A 18 -6.04 8.32 -7.95
C GLN A 18 -5.17 8.75 -9.13
N VAL A 19 -3.99 8.15 -9.23
CA VAL A 19 -3.17 8.12 -10.43
C VAL A 19 -3.06 6.68 -10.90
N VAL A 20 -3.25 6.44 -12.19
CA VAL A 20 -3.06 5.14 -12.82
C VAL A 20 -1.81 5.24 -13.68
N ALA A 21 -0.87 4.33 -13.51
CA ALA A 21 0.31 4.26 -14.34
C ALA A 21 -0.08 3.88 -15.78
N ASP A 22 0.48 4.61 -16.73
CA ASP A 22 0.23 4.47 -18.16
C ASP A 22 1.51 4.80 -18.97
N GLU A 23 1.40 4.82 -20.30
CA GLU A 23 2.50 5.15 -21.21
C GLU A 23 3.15 6.49 -20.92
N THR A 24 2.38 7.47 -20.45
CA THR A 24 2.87 8.83 -20.16
C THR A 24 3.57 8.93 -18.80
N SER A 25 3.45 7.90 -17.97
CA SER A 25 3.97 7.87 -16.60
C SER A 25 5.49 7.62 -16.52
N GLY A 26 6.14 7.24 -17.62
CA GLY A 26 7.58 6.99 -17.68
C GLY A 26 8.05 5.74 -16.93
N VAL A 27 7.11 4.84 -16.60
CA VAL A 27 7.38 3.51 -16.02
C VAL A 27 7.32 2.43 -17.11
N PRO A 28 8.01 1.28 -16.92
CA PRO A 28 7.90 0.16 -17.86
C PRO A 28 6.44 -0.27 -18.07
N GLU A 29 6.11 -0.81 -19.25
CA GLU A 29 4.74 -1.23 -19.59
C GLU A 29 4.17 -2.27 -18.61
N THR A 30 5.03 -3.05 -17.97
CA THR A 30 4.63 -4.00 -16.92
C THR A 30 3.90 -3.31 -15.77
N HIS A 31 4.20 -2.03 -15.51
CA HIS A 31 3.55 -1.20 -14.48
C HIS A 31 2.28 -0.50 -14.93
N TRP A 32 1.89 -0.60 -16.20
CA TRP A 32 0.65 0.03 -16.64
C TRP A 32 -0.55 -0.60 -15.93
N GLY A 33 -1.44 0.25 -15.44
CA GLY A 33 -2.58 -0.14 -14.63
C GLY A 33 -2.32 -0.11 -13.12
N ASP A 34 -1.07 -0.02 -12.65
CA ASP A 34 -0.78 0.20 -11.23
C ASP A 34 -1.48 1.47 -10.73
N ARG A 35 -2.04 1.41 -9.52
CA ARG A 35 -2.91 2.45 -8.98
C ARG A 35 -2.31 3.04 -7.73
N PHE A 36 -2.21 4.35 -7.67
CA PHE A 36 -1.61 5.09 -6.57
C PHE A 36 -2.61 6.08 -6.00
N PHE A 37 -2.77 6.10 -4.67
CA PHE A 37 -3.78 6.91 -3.99
C PHE A 37 -3.14 7.94 -3.07
N PHE A 38 -3.58 9.20 -3.21
CA PHE A 38 -2.98 10.37 -2.56
C PHE A 38 -4.04 11.22 -1.86
N VAL A 39 -3.61 12.03 -0.89
CA VAL A 39 -4.42 13.08 -0.27
C VAL A 39 -3.81 14.45 -0.59
N GLY A 40 -4.63 15.42 -0.96
CA GLY A 40 -4.19 16.77 -1.34
C GLY A 40 -3.58 16.82 -2.75
N PRO A 41 -2.83 17.88 -3.12
CA PRO A 41 -2.17 18.01 -4.43
C PRO A 41 -0.78 17.34 -4.51
N ASP A 42 -0.18 16.98 -3.37
CA ASP A 42 1.12 16.29 -3.35
C ASP A 42 0.99 14.87 -3.93
N ARG A 43 1.73 14.59 -5.01
CA ARG A 43 1.77 13.30 -5.71
C ARG A 43 3.03 12.49 -5.39
N ARG A 44 3.84 12.90 -4.39
CA ARG A 44 5.11 12.24 -4.07
C ARG A 44 4.97 11.04 -3.14
N ARG A 45 3.91 10.99 -2.32
CA ARG A 45 3.78 10.01 -1.23
C ARG A 45 2.37 9.43 -1.20
N PRO A 46 2.10 8.34 -1.94
CA PRO A 46 0.83 7.66 -1.84
C PRO A 46 0.65 7.08 -0.44
N PHE A 47 -0.59 6.93 -0.01
CA PHE A 47 -0.92 6.25 1.26
C PHE A 47 -1.36 4.81 1.05
N ALA A 48 -1.82 4.50 -0.16
CA ALA A 48 -2.11 3.16 -0.61
C ALA A 48 -1.71 3.00 -2.08
N THR A 49 -1.39 1.78 -2.48
CA THR A 49 -1.22 1.41 -3.89
C THR A 49 -1.83 0.04 -4.17
N ILE A 50 -2.26 -0.19 -5.41
CA ILE A 50 -2.63 -1.50 -5.93
C ILE A 50 -1.73 -1.80 -7.12
N VAL A 51 -0.97 -2.88 -7.04
CA VAL A 51 0.00 -3.28 -8.08
C VAL A 51 -0.26 -4.70 -8.57
N TYR A 52 0.08 -4.99 -9.83
CA TYR A 52 -0.27 -6.25 -10.50
C TYR A 52 0.92 -7.14 -10.84
N HIS A 53 2.13 -6.68 -10.55
CA HIS A 53 3.38 -7.35 -10.86
C HIS A 53 4.45 -6.89 -9.88
N ASP A 54 5.48 -7.71 -9.73
CA ASP A 54 6.65 -7.36 -8.95
C ASP A 54 7.65 -6.59 -9.81
N THR A 55 8.51 -5.83 -9.13
CA THR A 55 9.64 -5.13 -9.71
C THR A 55 10.89 -5.98 -9.52
N PRO A 56 11.56 -6.43 -10.60
CA PRO A 56 12.78 -7.22 -10.52
C PRO A 56 13.87 -6.55 -9.67
N GLY A 57 14.48 -7.31 -8.75
CA GLY A 57 15.50 -6.83 -7.82
C GLY A 57 14.97 -5.99 -6.64
N PHE A 58 13.65 -5.90 -6.47
CA PHE A 58 13.05 -5.05 -5.44
C PHE A 58 12.04 -5.81 -4.56
N ASP A 59 10.98 -6.39 -5.12
CA ASP A 59 9.87 -6.96 -4.34
C ASP A 59 9.29 -8.28 -4.86
N GLU A 60 10.09 -9.04 -5.60
CA GLU A 60 9.77 -10.35 -6.22
C GLU A 60 9.28 -11.44 -5.25
N ASP A 61 9.48 -11.26 -3.93
CA ASP A 61 9.05 -12.23 -2.93
C ASP A 61 7.52 -12.45 -2.89
N SER A 62 6.72 -11.50 -3.42
CA SER A 62 5.25 -11.66 -3.50
C SER A 62 4.79 -12.58 -4.63
N ARG A 63 5.61 -12.81 -5.66
CA ARG A 63 5.30 -13.60 -6.84
C ARG A 63 3.98 -13.18 -7.47
N LEU A 64 3.89 -11.91 -7.85
CA LEU A 64 2.68 -11.32 -8.44
C LEU A 64 2.50 -11.69 -9.91
N ASP A 65 3.51 -12.29 -10.55
CA ASP A 65 3.48 -12.87 -11.90
C ASP A 65 2.59 -14.14 -12.02
N ARG A 66 1.54 -14.22 -11.20
CA ARG A 66 0.53 -15.27 -11.21
C ARG A 66 -0.78 -14.70 -11.79
N PRO A 67 -1.49 -15.45 -12.65
CA PRO A 67 -2.75 -14.99 -13.20
C PRO A 67 -3.76 -14.53 -12.14
N GLY A 68 -4.24 -13.29 -12.25
CA GLY A 68 -5.28 -12.73 -11.40
C GLY A 68 -4.84 -12.34 -9.98
N VAL A 69 -3.54 -12.29 -9.71
CA VAL A 69 -3.01 -11.82 -8.42
C VAL A 69 -2.67 -10.33 -8.48
N PHE A 70 -3.08 -9.59 -7.46
CA PHE A 70 -2.72 -8.20 -7.24
C PHE A 70 -2.40 -7.98 -5.77
N ARG A 71 -1.65 -6.92 -5.47
CA ARG A 71 -1.25 -6.57 -4.11
C ARG A 71 -1.75 -5.19 -3.73
N LEU A 72 -2.52 -5.11 -2.65
CA LEU A 72 -2.82 -3.87 -1.97
C LEU A 72 -1.69 -3.55 -0.99
N ASN A 73 -1.12 -2.35 -1.07
CA ASN A 73 -0.10 -1.85 -0.17
C ASN A 73 -0.65 -0.65 0.63
N VAL A 74 -0.31 -0.54 1.91
CA VAL A 74 -0.81 0.52 2.80
C VAL A 74 0.30 1.08 3.71
N GLU A 75 0.35 2.42 3.84
CA GLU A 75 1.32 3.11 4.70
C GLU A 75 0.82 3.18 6.15
N LEU A 76 1.27 2.25 6.99
CA LEU A 76 0.85 2.18 8.40
C LEU A 76 1.66 3.13 9.30
N GLY A 77 2.90 3.39 8.90
CA GLY A 77 3.91 3.99 9.73
C GLY A 77 4.36 3.06 10.86
N ARG A 78 5.40 3.48 11.59
CA ARG A 78 6.10 2.62 12.56
C ARG A 78 5.21 2.09 13.68
N ALA A 79 4.35 2.94 14.24
CA ALA A 79 3.53 2.58 15.40
C ALA A 79 2.48 1.52 15.08
N GLU A 80 1.70 1.70 14.00
CA GLU A 80 0.69 0.71 13.63
C GLU A 80 1.32 -0.57 13.06
N PHE A 81 2.43 -0.46 12.32
CA PHE A 81 3.21 -1.63 11.93
C PHE A 81 3.58 -2.49 13.14
N GLN A 82 4.16 -1.86 14.19
CA GLN A 82 4.55 -2.58 15.40
C GLN A 82 3.36 -3.19 16.14
N ARG A 83 2.24 -2.46 16.26
CA ARG A 83 1.02 -3.01 16.86
C ARG A 83 0.51 -4.24 16.09
N ARG A 84 0.58 -4.20 14.76
CA ARG A 84 0.04 -5.26 13.91
C ARG A 84 0.90 -6.51 13.83
N PHE A 85 2.23 -6.36 13.81
CA PHE A 85 3.16 -7.47 13.61
C PHE A 85 3.91 -7.89 14.89
N GLY A 86 3.79 -7.13 15.98
CA GLY A 86 4.43 -7.44 17.26
C GLY A 86 5.90 -7.03 17.35
N TYR A 87 6.47 -6.44 16.30
CA TYR A 87 7.85 -5.96 16.24
C TYR A 87 7.96 -4.66 15.42
N PRO A 88 8.91 -3.77 15.71
CA PRO A 88 9.11 -2.54 14.95
C PRO A 88 9.61 -2.83 13.53
N PRO A 89 9.35 -1.95 12.54
CA PRO A 89 9.84 -2.13 11.17
C PRO A 89 11.32 -2.50 11.05
N ALA A 90 12.17 -1.96 11.93
CA ALA A 90 13.62 -2.19 11.91
C ALA A 90 14.04 -3.66 12.14
N GLU A 91 13.18 -4.48 12.75
CA GLU A 91 13.44 -5.92 12.97
C GLU A 91 12.97 -6.80 11.81
N LEU A 92 12.31 -6.23 10.78
CA LEU A 92 11.84 -7.02 9.64
C LEU A 92 12.95 -7.79 8.91
N PRO A 93 14.18 -7.26 8.69
CA PRO A 93 15.23 -8.01 8.00
C PRO A 93 15.56 -9.34 8.69
N ASP A 94 15.61 -9.35 10.02
CA ASP A 94 15.93 -10.54 10.82
C ASP A 94 14.80 -11.56 10.82
N ARG A 95 13.56 -11.11 10.56
CA ARG A 95 12.34 -11.93 10.56
C ARG A 95 11.87 -12.31 9.15
N ARG A 96 12.53 -11.82 8.11
CA ARG A 96 12.07 -11.99 6.73
C ARG A 96 11.90 -13.45 6.34
N SER A 97 12.80 -14.32 6.82
CA SER A 97 12.76 -15.78 6.57
C SER A 97 11.53 -16.47 7.19
N GLU A 98 10.85 -15.83 8.13
CA GLU A 98 9.62 -16.33 8.77
C GLU A 98 8.35 -15.95 7.97
N VAL A 99 8.48 -15.09 6.97
CA VAL A 99 7.34 -14.55 6.20
C VAL A 99 7.33 -15.11 4.80
N ASP A 100 6.26 -15.82 4.45
CA ASP A 100 5.95 -16.16 3.06
C ASP A 100 5.13 -15.04 2.42
N PHE A 101 5.82 -14.13 1.71
CA PHE A 101 5.18 -12.96 1.09
C PHE A 101 4.23 -13.31 -0.07
N SER A 102 4.19 -14.57 -0.51
CA SER A 102 3.33 -14.99 -1.62
C SER A 102 1.91 -15.40 -1.19
N ARG A 103 1.65 -15.42 0.13
CA ARG A 103 0.35 -15.81 0.72
C ARG A 103 -0.74 -14.81 0.36
N VAL A 104 -1.88 -15.35 -0.09
CA VAL A 104 -3.08 -14.59 -0.42
C VAL A 104 -3.98 -14.45 0.80
N ASP A 105 -4.76 -13.36 0.85
CA ASP A 105 -5.71 -13.02 1.92
C ASP A 105 -5.09 -12.88 3.33
N GLU A 106 -3.78 -12.61 3.37
CA GLU A 106 -3.02 -12.39 4.60
C GLU A 106 -2.38 -11.01 4.58
N ILE A 107 -2.61 -10.26 5.67
CA ILE A 107 -1.94 -8.98 5.89
C ILE A 107 -0.59 -9.26 6.51
N GLN A 108 0.45 -8.83 5.81
CA GLN A 108 1.85 -9.07 6.10
C GLN A 108 2.67 -7.79 5.92
N PRO A 109 3.92 -7.72 6.42
CA PRO A 109 4.81 -6.63 6.08
C PRO A 109 4.99 -6.52 4.57
N HIS A 110 5.16 -5.30 4.05
CA HIS A 110 5.52 -5.16 2.63
C HIS A 110 6.94 -5.71 2.40
N PRO A 111 7.19 -6.54 1.36
CA PRO A 111 8.50 -7.15 1.11
C PRO A 111 9.64 -6.12 0.96
N ALA A 112 9.46 -5.04 0.19
CA ALA A 112 10.47 -3.98 0.09
C ALA A 112 10.30 -2.82 1.09
N TYR A 113 9.08 -2.27 1.21
CA TYR A 113 8.82 -1.08 2.05
C TYR A 113 8.47 -1.38 3.51
N GLY A 114 8.55 -2.63 3.98
CA GLY A 114 8.21 -2.98 5.35
C GLY A 114 9.08 -2.26 6.39
N LEU A 115 10.37 -2.04 6.11
CA LEU A 115 11.28 -1.20 6.91
C LEU A 115 10.78 0.24 7.11
N HIS A 116 9.98 0.74 6.16
CA HIS A 116 9.38 2.07 6.17
C HIS A 116 7.98 2.08 6.81
N GLY A 117 7.54 0.96 7.38
CA GLY A 117 6.23 0.83 8.03
C GLY A 117 5.08 0.56 7.06
N TRP A 118 5.35 -0.07 5.92
CA TRP A 118 4.30 -0.51 4.99
C TRP A 118 3.87 -1.94 5.24
N ALA A 119 2.59 -2.21 5.05
CA ALA A 119 2.03 -3.55 4.99
C ALA A 119 1.44 -3.81 3.59
N CYS A 120 1.22 -5.08 3.29
CA CYS A 120 0.52 -5.49 2.08
C CYS A 120 -0.42 -6.67 2.33
N VAL A 121 -1.33 -6.90 1.38
CA VAL A 121 -2.15 -8.11 1.28
C VAL A 121 -2.38 -8.43 -0.19
N LEU A 122 -2.22 -9.69 -0.57
CA LEU A 122 -2.49 -10.18 -1.91
C LEU A 122 -3.94 -10.66 -1.98
N ASN A 123 -4.69 -10.28 -3.02
CA ASN A 123 -6.08 -10.71 -3.26
C ASN A 123 -6.96 -10.78 -1.99
N PRO A 124 -7.10 -9.68 -1.21
CA PRO A 124 -7.89 -9.72 0.01
C PRO A 124 -9.31 -10.25 -0.23
N GLY A 125 -9.70 -11.20 0.61
CA GLY A 125 -11.01 -11.83 0.61
C GLY A 125 -12.05 -10.97 1.32
N VAL A 126 -13.33 -11.32 1.16
CA VAL A 126 -14.43 -10.62 1.83
C VAL A 126 -14.35 -10.73 3.36
N GLY A 127 -13.83 -11.84 3.90
CA GLY A 127 -13.64 -12.01 5.34
C GLY A 127 -12.58 -11.08 5.93
N ARG A 128 -11.67 -10.56 5.10
CA ARG A 128 -10.60 -9.65 5.50
C ARG A 128 -10.99 -8.17 5.41
N LEU A 129 -12.12 -7.86 4.76
CA LEU A 129 -12.61 -6.50 4.54
C LEU A 129 -12.62 -5.60 5.78
N PRO A 130 -13.13 -6.04 6.95
CA PRO A 130 -13.18 -5.15 8.11
C PRO A 130 -11.78 -4.65 8.53
N GLU A 131 -10.78 -5.51 8.45
CA GLU A 131 -9.40 -5.15 8.80
C GLU A 131 -8.73 -4.34 7.69
N VAL A 132 -8.99 -4.67 6.42
CA VAL A 132 -8.50 -3.86 5.28
C VAL A 132 -9.04 -2.43 5.34
N ASP A 133 -10.34 -2.26 5.61
CA ASP A 133 -10.97 -0.95 5.73
C ASP A 133 -10.38 -0.15 6.90
N ARG A 134 -10.15 -0.81 8.05
CA ARG A 134 -9.51 -0.18 9.21
C ARG A 134 -8.10 0.32 8.89
N LEU A 135 -7.30 -0.48 8.19
CA LEU A 135 -5.94 -0.11 7.81
C LEU A 135 -5.91 0.98 6.74
N LEU A 136 -6.86 0.96 5.79
CA LEU A 136 -7.02 2.01 4.79
C LEU A 136 -7.41 3.34 5.43
N ASP A 137 -8.39 3.36 6.33
CA ASP A 137 -8.76 4.58 7.09
C ASP A 137 -7.58 5.11 7.91
N HIS A 138 -6.81 4.23 8.55
CA HIS A 138 -5.60 4.61 9.28
C HIS A 138 -4.54 5.26 8.37
N ALA A 139 -4.22 4.62 7.24
CA ALA A 139 -3.25 5.15 6.27
C ALA A 139 -3.72 6.49 5.66
N TYR A 140 -5.01 6.58 5.35
CA TYR A 140 -5.65 7.81 4.88
C TYR A 140 -5.53 8.95 5.89
N ARG A 141 -5.88 8.73 7.16
CA ARG A 141 -5.76 9.75 8.23
C ARG A 141 -4.32 10.22 8.41
N ARG A 142 -3.34 9.33 8.27
CA ARG A 142 -1.92 9.70 8.29
C ARG A 142 -1.53 10.61 7.13
N ALA A 143 -2.05 10.31 5.94
CA ALA A 143 -1.83 11.14 4.75
C ALA A 143 -2.49 12.52 4.90
N LEU A 144 -3.73 12.56 5.40
CA LEU A 144 -4.44 13.81 5.68
C LEU A 144 -3.68 14.68 6.70
N ALA A 145 -3.25 14.10 7.83
CA ALA A 145 -2.47 14.82 8.82
C ALA A 145 -1.12 15.33 8.25
N ARG A 146 -0.52 14.60 7.31
CA ARG A 146 0.72 15.02 6.64
C ARG A 146 0.47 16.16 5.67
N HIS A 147 -0.65 16.14 4.94
CA HIS A 147 -1.07 17.22 4.06
C HIS A 147 -1.40 18.51 4.85
N GLN A 148 -2.16 18.41 5.94
CA GLN A 148 -2.47 19.54 6.82
C GLN A 148 -1.19 20.22 7.35
N ARG A 149 -0.23 19.42 7.84
CA ARG A 149 1.08 19.94 8.28
C ARG A 149 1.88 20.62 7.18
N ALA A 150 1.68 20.26 5.91
CA ALA A 150 2.35 20.93 4.79
C ALA A 150 1.73 22.31 4.54
N LEU A 151 0.40 22.41 4.52
CA LEU A 151 -0.32 23.68 4.39
C LEU A 151 0.03 24.67 5.52
N ASP A 152 0.13 24.16 6.76
CA ASP A 152 0.51 24.97 7.93
C ASP A 152 1.94 25.55 7.82
N ARG A 153 2.82 24.90 7.07
CA ARG A 153 4.21 25.35 6.86
C ARG A 153 4.32 26.36 5.73
N GLU A 154 3.49 26.22 4.70
CA GLU A 154 3.44 27.15 3.56
C GLU A 154 2.75 28.47 3.93
N SER A 155 1.87 28.43 4.93
CA SER A 155 1.15 29.62 5.44
C SER A 155 1.92 30.43 6.49
N ARG A 156 3.16 30.03 6.83
CA ARG A 156 4.06 30.69 7.79
C ARG A 156 5.17 31.44 7.08
#